data_AF-A0A4S2HMX1-F1
#
_entry.id   AF-A0A4S2HMX1-F1
#
_cell.length_a   1.000
_cell.length_b   1.000
_cell.length_c   1.000
_cell.angle_alpha   90.00
_cell.angle_beta   90.00
_cell.angle_gamma   90.00
#
_symmetry.space_group_name_H-M   'P 1'
#
loop_
_entity.id
_entity.type
_entity.pdbx_description
1 polymer ?
#
loop_
_entity_poly.entity_id
_entity_poly.type
_entity_poly.pdbx_seq_one_letter_code
_entity_poly.pdbx_strand_id
1 'polypeptide(L)'
;MDLLLDTTIQIDRITGSKERKEAVEKILKDNKLYCTTYVLGEYYSNIVNDLVTLYSLFLVDKDIGETGKRITEKVFGRSQSRVSKLYANILDMCNFDVDEVEDTFQLYMDLIQDEFYLNLEEVLNKTKCVRAERKIAYEDGRPVLSNARCRKGEENCDICLLWKEAEQETEQILMSEEMDEKILKILRAAKENSREYRGNNCKTLGDTVISLEAKKSEYELRICSSNRKDFQPICQAIGLQLVAPDYSGNK
;
A
#
# COMPACT_ATOMS: atom_id res chain seq x y z
N MET A 1 -1.85 -6.47 22.33
CA MET A 1 -1.01 -6.01 21.22
C MET A 1 -1.89 -5.69 20.02
N ASP A 2 -1.85 -4.44 19.60
CA ASP A 2 -2.62 -3.91 18.48
C ASP A 2 -1.98 -4.26 17.13
N LEU A 3 -2.62 -3.87 16.03
CA LEU A 3 -2.22 -4.29 14.68
C LEU A 3 -1.75 -3.12 13.83
N LEU A 4 -0.57 -3.23 13.24
CA LEU A 4 -0.12 -2.38 12.14
C LEU A 4 -0.40 -3.08 10.81
N LEU A 5 -1.21 -2.44 9.97
CA LEU A 5 -1.69 -3.01 8.72
C LEU A 5 -0.72 -2.68 7.58
N ASP A 6 -0.30 -3.70 6.84
CA ASP A 6 0.46 -3.49 5.61
C ASP A 6 -0.44 -2.96 4.46
N THR A 7 0.20 -2.61 3.35
CA THR A 7 -0.49 -2.10 2.16
C THR A 7 -1.50 -3.09 1.61
N THR A 8 -1.23 -4.39 1.63
CA THR A 8 -2.15 -5.40 1.07
C THR A 8 -3.42 -5.52 1.91
N ILE A 9 -3.29 -5.54 3.24
CA ILE A 9 -4.42 -5.59 4.17
C ILE A 9 -5.27 -4.34 4.08
N GLN A 10 -4.65 -3.15 3.96
CA GLN A 10 -5.38 -1.90 3.73
C GLN A 10 -6.18 -1.92 2.42
N ILE A 11 -5.60 -2.49 1.36
CA ILE A 11 -6.29 -2.62 0.07
C ILE A 11 -7.44 -3.63 0.19
N ASP A 12 -7.19 -4.82 0.73
CA ASP A 12 -8.17 -5.91 0.78
C ASP A 12 -9.37 -5.57 1.67
N ARG A 13 -9.21 -4.83 2.77
CA ARG A 13 -10.34 -4.41 3.61
C ARG A 13 -11.27 -3.39 2.93
N ILE A 14 -10.75 -2.59 2.00
CA ILE A 14 -11.50 -1.54 1.30
C ILE A 14 -12.08 -2.08 -0.02
N THR A 15 -11.23 -2.67 -0.87
CA THR A 15 -11.56 -3.02 -2.25
C THR A 15 -11.53 -4.53 -2.55
N GLY A 16 -11.16 -5.35 -1.55
CA GLY A 16 -11.15 -6.81 -1.69
C GLY A 16 -12.53 -7.40 -1.94
N SER A 17 -12.56 -8.67 -2.38
CA SER A 17 -13.81 -9.42 -2.48
C SER A 17 -14.46 -9.58 -1.10
N LYS A 18 -15.74 -9.94 -1.07
CA LYS A 18 -16.47 -10.16 0.19
C LYS A 18 -15.73 -11.13 1.13
N GLU A 19 -15.25 -12.24 0.59
CA GLU A 19 -14.53 -13.28 1.35
C GLU A 19 -13.22 -12.74 1.93
N ARG A 20 -12.50 -11.91 1.17
CA ARG A 20 -11.26 -11.26 1.65
C ARG A 20 -11.56 -10.24 2.74
N LYS A 21 -12.60 -9.43 2.57
CA LYS A 21 -13.04 -8.47 3.57
C LYS A 21 -13.41 -9.17 4.87
N GLU A 22 -14.19 -10.25 4.80
CA GLU A 22 -14.57 -11.06 5.97
C GLU A 22 -13.35 -11.70 6.66
N ALA A 23 -12.41 -12.26 5.88
CA ALA A 23 -11.19 -12.87 6.41
C ALA A 23 -10.29 -11.84 7.12
N VAL A 24 -10.18 -10.63 6.56
CA VAL A 24 -9.44 -9.53 7.18
C VAL A 24 -10.17 -9.06 8.44
N GLU A 25 -11.46 -8.74 8.35
CA GLU A 25 -12.27 -8.24 9.47
C GLU A 25 -12.19 -9.14 10.70
N LYS A 26 -12.23 -10.47 10.50
CA LYS A 26 -12.13 -11.45 11.58
C LYS A 26 -10.84 -11.34 12.40
N ILE A 27 -9.74 -10.89 11.79
CA ILE A 27 -8.47 -10.65 12.47
C ILE A 27 -8.40 -9.25 13.05
N LEU A 28 -8.96 -8.26 12.36
CA LEU A 28 -8.94 -6.87 12.81
C LEU A 28 -9.82 -6.64 14.04
N LYS A 29 -10.87 -7.45 14.19
CA LYS A 29 -11.83 -7.36 15.29
C LYS A 29 -11.13 -7.31 16.65
N ASP A 30 -11.62 -6.40 17.51
CA ASP A 30 -11.16 -6.18 18.88
C ASP A 30 -9.71 -5.67 19.03
N ASN A 31 -9.04 -5.26 17.94
CA ASN A 31 -7.73 -4.62 17.97
C ASN A 31 -7.83 -3.14 17.59
N LYS A 32 -6.98 -2.29 18.18
CA LYS A 32 -6.74 -0.98 17.57
C LYS A 32 -5.91 -1.15 16.31
N LEU A 33 -6.20 -0.32 15.31
CA LEU A 33 -5.62 -0.46 13.98
C LEU A 33 -4.71 0.72 13.70
N TYR A 34 -3.49 0.41 13.28
CA TYR A 34 -2.46 1.37 12.96
C TYR A 34 -2.02 1.17 11.51
N CYS A 35 -1.49 2.23 10.92
CA CYS A 35 -0.83 2.16 9.62
C CYS A 35 0.37 3.10 9.61
N THR A 36 1.06 3.23 8.48
CA THR A 36 2.16 4.17 8.34
C THR A 36 1.96 5.08 7.14
N THR A 37 2.57 6.25 7.14
CA THR A 37 2.61 7.10 5.96
C THR A 37 3.37 6.43 4.82
N TYR A 38 4.27 5.48 5.09
CA TYR A 38 4.83 4.64 4.03
C TYR A 38 3.73 3.83 3.32
N VAL A 39 2.88 3.11 4.07
CA VAL A 39 1.76 2.33 3.52
C VAL A 39 0.77 3.24 2.78
N LEU A 40 0.44 4.40 3.33
CA LEU A 40 -0.41 5.39 2.65
C LEU A 40 0.22 5.83 1.32
N GLY A 41 1.53 6.07 1.29
CA GLY A 41 2.24 6.40 0.07
C GLY A 41 2.21 5.27 -0.97
N GLU A 42 2.25 4.01 -0.54
CA GLU A 42 2.05 2.87 -1.42
C GLU A 42 0.61 2.74 -1.91
N TYR A 43 -0.36 3.00 -1.03
CA TYR A 43 -1.78 3.02 -1.37
C TYR A 43 -2.08 4.03 -2.49
N TYR A 44 -1.59 5.27 -2.35
CA TYR A 44 -1.68 6.28 -3.41
C TYR A 44 -0.93 5.88 -4.69
N SER A 45 0.25 5.26 -4.56
CA SER A 45 1.05 4.83 -5.71
C SER A 45 0.41 3.68 -6.49
N ASN A 46 -0.45 2.90 -5.84
CA ASN A 46 -1.06 1.70 -6.40
C ASN A 46 -2.55 1.93 -6.69
N ILE A 47 -3.39 1.93 -5.65
CA ILE A 47 -4.85 1.91 -5.80
C ILE A 47 -5.39 3.24 -6.32
N VAL A 48 -5.02 4.35 -5.71
CA VAL A 48 -5.53 5.66 -6.14
C VAL A 48 -5.05 5.98 -7.56
N ASN A 49 -3.79 5.68 -7.87
CA ASN A 49 -3.26 5.85 -9.22
C ASN A 49 -3.97 4.96 -10.26
N ASP A 50 -4.24 3.70 -9.92
CA ASP A 50 -4.98 2.77 -10.78
C ASP A 50 -6.42 3.24 -10.98
N LEU A 51 -7.08 3.81 -9.96
CA LEU A 51 -8.41 4.39 -10.07
C LEU A 51 -8.42 5.61 -11.00
N VAL A 52 -7.49 6.56 -10.82
CA VAL A 52 -7.32 7.73 -11.71
C VAL A 52 -7.08 7.30 -13.16
N THR A 53 -6.27 6.27 -13.36
CA THR A 53 -6.03 5.67 -14.68
C THR A 53 -7.31 5.10 -15.26
N LEU A 54 -8.08 4.36 -14.47
CA LEU A 54 -9.35 3.75 -14.89
C LEU A 54 -10.37 4.81 -15.32
N TYR A 55 -10.59 5.85 -14.52
CA TYR A 55 -11.53 6.92 -14.88
C TYR A 55 -11.08 7.64 -16.16
N SER A 56 -9.76 7.86 -16.32
CA SER A 56 -9.21 8.42 -17.55
C SER A 56 -9.46 7.54 -18.79
N LEU A 57 -9.49 6.22 -18.65
CA LEU A 57 -9.86 5.29 -19.73
C LEU A 57 -11.36 5.36 -20.04
N PHE A 58 -12.20 5.43 -19.01
CA PHE A 58 -13.64 5.57 -19.16
C PHE A 58 -14.02 6.86 -19.91
N LEU A 59 -13.40 7.99 -19.55
CA LEU A 59 -13.67 9.29 -20.19
C LEU A 59 -13.36 9.35 -21.69
N VAL A 60 -12.68 8.36 -22.27
CA VAL A 60 -12.38 8.34 -23.71
C VAL A 60 -13.64 8.08 -24.53
N ASP A 61 -14.44 7.08 -24.14
CA ASP A 61 -15.62 6.66 -24.90
C ASP A 61 -16.92 6.77 -24.10
N LYS A 62 -16.82 6.93 -22.77
CA LYS A 62 -17.95 6.91 -21.82
C LYS A 62 -18.86 5.68 -22.01
N ASP A 63 -18.23 4.53 -22.27
CA ASP A 63 -18.91 3.27 -22.53
C ASP A 63 -18.30 2.14 -21.68
N ILE A 64 -19.17 1.31 -21.11
CA ILE A 64 -18.77 0.23 -20.21
C ILE A 64 -17.97 -0.86 -20.96
N GLY A 65 -18.40 -1.22 -22.15
CA GLY A 65 -17.76 -2.28 -22.96
C GLY A 65 -16.38 -1.86 -23.47
N GLU A 66 -16.27 -0.67 -24.03
CA GLU A 66 -15.01 -0.10 -24.53
C GLU A 66 -14.02 0.15 -23.40
N THR A 67 -14.48 0.62 -22.24
CA THR A 67 -13.62 0.75 -21.06
C THR A 67 -13.01 -0.60 -20.67
N GLY A 68 -13.82 -1.66 -20.64
CA GLY A 68 -13.36 -3.03 -20.39
C GLY A 68 -12.26 -3.47 -21.37
N LYS A 69 -12.45 -3.24 -22.68
CA LYS A 69 -11.43 -3.54 -23.70
C LYS A 69 -10.15 -2.74 -23.46
N ARG A 70 -10.25 -1.44 -23.20
CA ARG A 70 -9.09 -0.57 -22.96
C ARG A 70 -8.27 -0.98 -21.75
N ILE A 71 -8.90 -1.49 -20.68
CA ILE A 71 -8.16 -2.04 -19.53
C ILE A 71 -7.26 -3.19 -20.01
N THR A 72 -7.78 -4.08 -20.86
CA THR A 72 -7.00 -5.22 -21.36
C THR A 72 -5.87 -4.81 -22.32
N GLU A 73 -6.08 -3.74 -23.09
CA GLU A 73 -5.13 -3.28 -24.12
C GLU A 73 -4.07 -2.28 -23.61
N LYS A 74 -4.37 -1.52 -22.55
CA LYS A 74 -3.54 -0.39 -22.10
C LYS A 74 -3.00 -0.53 -20.68
N VAL A 75 -3.55 -1.41 -19.86
CA VAL A 75 -3.09 -1.64 -18.48
C VAL A 75 -2.40 -3.00 -18.39
N PHE A 76 -1.17 -3.00 -17.89
CA PHE A 76 -0.32 -4.19 -17.89
C PHE A 76 0.17 -4.56 -16.47
N GLY A 77 0.59 -5.82 -16.32
CA GLY A 77 1.18 -6.33 -15.10
C GLY A 77 0.21 -6.36 -13.91
N ARG A 78 0.71 -6.09 -12.70
CA ARG A 78 -0.09 -6.14 -11.47
C ARG A 78 -1.24 -5.12 -11.46
N SER A 79 -1.09 -3.98 -12.13
CA SER A 79 -2.15 -2.97 -12.23
C SER A 79 -3.36 -3.47 -13.00
N GLN A 80 -3.21 -4.36 -13.99
CA GLN A 80 -4.35 -4.82 -14.80
C GLN A 80 -5.40 -5.50 -13.92
N SER A 81 -4.99 -6.47 -13.09
CA SER A 81 -5.91 -7.16 -12.18
C SER A 81 -6.55 -6.21 -11.16
N ARG A 82 -5.80 -5.23 -10.64
CA ARG A 82 -6.33 -4.26 -9.68
C ARG A 82 -7.33 -3.30 -10.33
N VAL A 83 -7.00 -2.75 -11.50
CA VAL A 83 -7.88 -1.89 -12.28
C VAL A 83 -9.16 -2.64 -12.66
N SER A 84 -9.08 -3.89 -13.10
CA SER A 84 -10.27 -4.70 -13.38
C SER A 84 -11.17 -4.90 -12.15
N LYS A 85 -10.59 -5.10 -10.96
CA LYS A 85 -11.36 -5.22 -9.71
C LYS A 85 -12.01 -3.89 -9.31
N LEU A 86 -11.27 -2.79 -9.38
CA LEU A 86 -11.82 -1.45 -9.14
C LEU A 86 -12.98 -1.18 -10.10
N TYR A 87 -12.81 -1.54 -11.37
CA TYR A 87 -13.85 -1.38 -12.37
C TYR A 87 -15.09 -2.20 -12.07
N ALA A 88 -14.94 -3.48 -11.73
CA ALA A 88 -16.05 -4.32 -11.32
C ALA A 88 -16.79 -3.76 -10.10
N ASN A 89 -16.06 -3.27 -9.09
CA ASN A 89 -16.67 -2.66 -7.90
C ASN A 89 -17.48 -1.40 -8.24
N ILE A 90 -16.96 -0.54 -9.14
CA ILE A 90 -17.68 0.68 -9.57
C ILE A 90 -18.95 0.32 -10.33
N LEU A 91 -18.88 -0.65 -11.24
CA LEU A 91 -20.06 -1.10 -11.98
C LEU A 91 -21.12 -1.73 -11.06
N ASP A 92 -20.69 -2.46 -10.03
CA ASP A 92 -21.59 -3.01 -9.02
C ASP A 92 -22.28 -1.90 -8.20
N MET A 93 -21.53 -0.86 -7.81
CA MET A 93 -22.06 0.31 -7.07
C MET A 93 -23.14 1.07 -7.86
N CYS A 94 -23.02 1.15 -9.18
CA CYS A 94 -23.99 1.84 -10.04
C CYS A 94 -25.00 0.89 -10.71
N ASN A 95 -25.10 -0.36 -10.26
CA ASN A 95 -25.98 -1.39 -10.86
C ASN A 95 -25.83 -1.53 -12.39
N PHE A 96 -24.62 -1.30 -12.91
CA PHE A 96 -24.31 -1.30 -14.34
C PHE A 96 -25.08 -0.25 -15.16
N ASP A 97 -25.63 0.79 -14.53
CA ASP A 97 -26.24 1.92 -15.22
C ASP A 97 -25.16 2.85 -15.76
N VAL A 98 -25.04 2.93 -17.09
CA VAL A 98 -24.03 3.75 -17.77
C VAL A 98 -24.14 5.24 -17.44
N ASP A 99 -25.36 5.73 -17.21
CA ASP A 99 -25.61 7.14 -16.91
C ASP A 99 -25.10 7.51 -15.51
N GLU A 100 -24.99 6.54 -14.61
CA GLU A 100 -24.50 6.72 -13.24
C GLU A 100 -22.98 6.44 -13.08
N VAL A 101 -22.33 5.81 -14.07
CA VAL A 101 -20.92 5.40 -13.96
C VAL A 101 -20.00 6.60 -13.72
N GLU A 102 -20.21 7.70 -14.44
CA GLU A 102 -19.37 8.90 -14.33
C GLU A 102 -19.46 9.53 -12.92
N ASP A 103 -20.69 9.70 -12.42
CA ASP A 103 -20.94 10.23 -11.08
C ASP A 103 -20.39 9.29 -10.00
N THR A 104 -20.51 7.98 -10.21
CA THR A 104 -19.95 6.96 -9.31
C THR A 104 -18.42 7.01 -9.28
N PHE A 105 -17.77 7.20 -10.43
CA PHE A 105 -16.31 7.42 -10.48
C PHE A 105 -15.92 8.64 -9.66
N GLN A 106 -16.60 9.77 -9.85
CA GLN A 106 -16.28 11.01 -9.14
C GLN A 106 -16.45 10.86 -7.64
N LEU A 107 -17.58 10.30 -7.19
CA LEU A 107 -17.82 10.03 -5.77
C LEU A 107 -16.76 9.09 -5.19
N TYR A 108 -16.40 8.02 -5.92
CA TYR A 108 -15.46 7.02 -5.42
C TYR A 108 -14.02 7.54 -5.34
N MET A 109 -13.63 8.53 -6.17
CA MET A 109 -12.33 9.22 -6.04
C MET A 109 -12.17 9.93 -4.70
N ASP A 110 -13.26 10.50 -4.18
CA ASP A 110 -13.26 11.12 -2.86
C ASP A 110 -13.30 10.07 -1.76
N LEU A 111 -14.23 9.11 -1.85
CA LEU A 111 -14.42 8.07 -0.84
C LEU A 111 -13.16 7.23 -0.59
N ILE A 112 -12.47 6.80 -1.65
CA ILE A 112 -11.33 5.88 -1.51
C ILE A 112 -10.18 6.47 -0.70
N GLN A 113 -10.06 7.81 -0.66
CA GLN A 113 -9.04 8.49 0.14
C GLN A 113 -9.41 8.51 1.62
N ASP A 114 -10.70 8.70 1.92
CA ASP A 114 -11.22 8.70 3.30
C ASP A 114 -11.30 7.27 3.86
N GLU A 115 -11.67 6.28 3.04
CA GLU A 115 -11.76 4.87 3.42
C GLU A 115 -10.42 4.31 3.92
N PHE A 116 -9.29 4.85 3.47
CA PHE A 116 -7.97 4.49 4.01
C PHE A 116 -7.89 4.69 5.52
N TYR A 117 -8.44 5.80 6.01
CA TYR A 117 -8.37 6.19 7.42
C TYR A 117 -9.45 5.52 8.28
N LEU A 118 -10.43 4.86 7.66
CA LEU A 118 -11.57 4.29 8.36
C LEU A 118 -11.12 3.27 9.42
N ASN A 119 -11.56 3.51 10.66
CA ASN A 119 -11.26 2.71 11.85
C ASN A 119 -9.77 2.61 12.20
N LEU A 120 -8.91 3.49 11.68
CA LEU A 120 -7.53 3.61 12.16
C LEU A 120 -7.48 4.48 13.42
N GLU A 121 -6.77 4.00 14.44
CA GLU A 121 -6.41 4.78 15.61
C GLU A 121 -5.38 5.85 15.22
N GLU A 122 -4.34 5.45 14.48
CA GLU A 122 -3.28 6.35 14.06
C GLU A 122 -2.58 5.88 12.77
N VAL A 123 -2.15 6.86 11.97
CA VAL A 123 -1.19 6.66 10.88
C VAL A 123 0.19 7.16 11.34
N LEU A 124 1.05 6.23 11.72
CA LEU A 124 2.42 6.52 12.14
C LEU A 124 3.19 7.22 11.01
N ASN A 125 4.04 8.19 11.36
CA ASN A 125 4.67 9.06 10.37
C ASN A 125 6.19 9.17 10.53
N LYS A 126 6.87 8.11 10.98
CA LYS A 126 8.32 8.16 11.21
C LYS A 126 9.11 8.40 9.93
N THR A 127 8.61 7.93 8.78
CA THR A 127 9.28 8.09 7.49
C THR A 127 8.98 9.42 6.79
N LYS A 128 7.95 10.17 7.20
CA LYS A 128 7.43 11.35 6.48
C LYS A 128 7.36 11.11 4.98
N CYS A 129 6.69 10.02 4.59
CA CYS A 129 6.72 9.57 3.21
C CYS A 129 6.07 10.61 2.27
N VAL A 130 6.85 11.26 1.42
CA VAL A 130 6.34 12.24 0.42
C VAL A 130 5.31 11.68 -0.55
N ARG A 131 5.24 10.35 -0.71
CA ARG A 131 4.21 9.70 -1.53
C ARG A 131 2.83 9.74 -0.87
N ALA A 132 2.76 9.88 0.45
CA ALA A 132 1.51 10.00 1.21
C ALA A 132 0.87 11.38 1.13
N GLU A 133 1.65 12.40 0.76
CA GLU A 133 1.17 13.79 0.61
C GLU A 133 0.45 14.02 -0.74
N ARG A 134 0.40 12.99 -1.59
CA ARG A 134 -0.30 13.05 -2.88
C ARG A 134 -1.79 13.20 -2.65
N LYS A 135 -2.45 13.95 -3.53
CA LYS A 135 -3.90 14.12 -3.55
C LYS A 135 -4.38 14.09 -4.98
N ILE A 136 -5.60 13.60 -5.17
CA ILE A 136 -6.29 13.75 -6.44
C ILE A 136 -6.59 15.24 -6.63
N ALA A 137 -6.19 15.78 -7.76
CA ALA A 137 -6.57 17.10 -8.23
C ALA A 137 -7.33 16.94 -9.55
N TYR A 138 -7.98 18.01 -10.01
CA TYR A 138 -8.69 18.02 -11.29
C TYR A 138 -8.07 19.07 -12.21
N GLU A 139 -7.66 18.63 -13.39
CA GLU A 139 -7.16 19.47 -14.49
C GLU A 139 -8.11 19.31 -15.68
N ASP A 140 -8.75 20.40 -16.12
CA ASP A 140 -9.74 20.40 -17.20
C ASP A 140 -10.85 19.33 -17.03
N GLY A 141 -11.33 19.16 -15.80
CA GLY A 141 -12.36 18.18 -15.45
C GLY A 141 -11.88 16.73 -15.39
N ARG A 142 -10.57 16.48 -15.53
CA ARG A 142 -9.98 15.13 -15.46
C ARG A 142 -9.21 14.96 -14.16
N PRO A 143 -9.34 13.80 -13.49
CA PRO A 143 -8.56 13.53 -12.30
C PRO A 143 -7.08 13.39 -12.66
N VAL A 144 -6.21 13.98 -11.85
CA VAL A 144 -4.77 13.80 -11.91
C VAL A 144 -4.25 13.56 -10.51
N LEU A 145 -3.30 12.64 -10.37
CA LEU A 145 -2.66 12.39 -9.08
C LEU A 145 -1.27 13.03 -9.09
N SER A 146 -1.05 13.99 -8.19
CA SER A 146 0.18 14.77 -8.18
C SER A 146 1.43 13.89 -8.11
N ASN A 147 2.48 14.29 -8.84
CA ASN A 147 3.73 13.54 -8.86
C ASN A 147 4.52 13.78 -7.57
N ALA A 148 4.84 12.71 -6.84
CA ALA A 148 5.78 12.76 -5.72
C ALA A 148 7.22 12.59 -6.23
N ARG A 149 8.10 13.57 -5.98
CA ARG A 149 9.53 13.49 -6.34
C ARG A 149 10.29 12.56 -5.37
N CYS A 150 10.04 11.26 -5.43
CA CYS A 150 10.71 10.27 -4.60
C CYS A 150 11.82 9.55 -5.39
N ARG A 151 13.04 10.09 -5.39
CA ARG A 151 14.21 9.52 -6.10
C ARG A 151 15.40 9.34 -5.15
N LYS A 152 16.40 8.56 -5.58
CA LYS A 152 17.57 8.21 -4.74
C LYS A 152 18.37 9.42 -4.24
N GLY A 153 18.47 10.46 -5.05
CA GLY A 153 19.19 11.70 -4.69
C GLY A 153 18.36 12.73 -3.92
N GLU A 154 17.08 12.47 -3.67
CA GLU A 154 16.17 13.43 -3.03
C GLU A 154 16.15 13.19 -1.51
N GLU A 155 16.41 14.25 -0.73
CA GLU A 155 16.43 14.23 0.73
C GLU A 155 15.15 14.87 1.30
N ASN A 156 14.00 14.41 0.81
CA ASN A 156 12.69 14.99 1.12
C ASN A 156 11.83 14.13 2.05
N CYS A 157 12.40 13.08 2.65
CA CYS A 157 11.73 12.24 3.64
C CYS A 157 12.74 11.72 4.66
N ASP A 158 12.20 11.22 5.78
CA ASP A 158 12.95 10.83 6.97
C ASP A 158 13.32 9.34 6.98
N ILE A 159 13.26 8.68 5.82
CA ILE A 159 13.58 7.24 5.72
C ILE A 159 14.97 6.91 6.28
N CYS A 160 15.99 7.71 5.98
CA CYS A 160 17.34 7.49 6.49
C CYS A 160 17.44 7.69 8.02
N LEU A 161 16.57 8.51 8.62
CA LEU A 161 16.50 8.69 10.07
C LEU A 161 15.91 7.44 10.73
N LEU A 162 14.83 6.88 10.18
CA LEU A 162 14.28 5.61 10.65
C LEU A 162 15.36 4.51 10.66
N TRP A 163 16.11 4.36 9.57
CA TRP A 163 17.17 3.36 9.49
C TRP A 163 18.30 3.59 10.49
N LYS A 164 18.63 4.86 10.78
CA LYS A 164 19.61 5.21 11.81
C LYS A 164 19.11 4.86 13.21
N GLU A 165 17.83 5.13 13.50
CA GLU A 165 17.21 4.75 14.78
C GLU A 165 17.11 3.22 14.96
N ALA A 166 17.02 2.50 13.83
CA ALA A 166 16.88 1.05 13.77
C ALA A 166 18.18 0.31 13.41
N GLU A 167 19.35 0.87 13.76
CA GLU A 167 20.65 0.27 13.46
C GLU A 167 20.77 -1.15 14.03
N GLN A 168 20.36 -1.34 15.29
CA GLN A 168 20.41 -2.65 15.95
C GLN A 168 19.53 -3.70 15.24
N GLU A 169 18.30 -3.35 14.91
CA GLU A 169 17.38 -4.22 14.18
C GLU A 169 17.88 -4.52 12.76
N THR A 170 18.53 -3.54 12.13
CA THR A 170 19.15 -3.72 10.81
C THR A 170 20.27 -4.75 10.87
N GLU A 171 21.11 -4.73 11.92
CA GLU A 171 22.12 -5.78 12.13
C GLU A 171 21.48 -7.16 12.37
N GLN A 172 20.39 -7.23 13.14
CA GLN A 172 19.65 -8.49 13.34
C GLN A 172 19.11 -9.05 12.02
N ILE A 173 18.55 -8.19 11.16
CA ILE A 173 18.08 -8.57 9.82
C ILE A 173 19.24 -9.06 8.95
N LEU A 174 20.41 -8.42 9.02
CA LEU A 174 21.60 -8.81 8.26
C LEU A 174 22.15 -10.18 8.66
N MET A 175 21.92 -10.62 9.89
CA MET A 175 22.34 -11.92 10.42
C MET A 175 21.31 -13.03 10.18
N SER A 176 20.12 -12.71 9.65
CA SER A 176 19.06 -13.69 9.40
C SER A 176 19.35 -14.53 8.15
N GLU A 177 19.44 -15.85 8.33
CA GLU A 177 19.69 -16.81 7.24
C GLU A 177 18.54 -16.91 6.24
N GLU A 178 17.30 -16.68 6.69
CA GLU A 178 16.09 -16.77 5.85
C GLU A 178 15.78 -15.48 5.07
N MET A 179 16.63 -14.46 5.15
CA MET A 179 16.38 -13.15 4.55
C MET A 179 16.63 -13.15 3.03
N ASP A 180 15.82 -12.40 2.28
CA ASP A 180 16.02 -12.25 0.83
C ASP A 180 17.36 -11.55 0.53
N GLU A 181 18.18 -12.15 -0.34
CA GLU A 181 19.52 -11.64 -0.68
C GLU A 181 19.47 -10.21 -1.29
N LYS A 182 18.38 -9.81 -1.94
CA LYS A 182 18.21 -8.44 -2.44
C LYS A 182 18.08 -7.45 -1.28
N ILE A 183 17.34 -7.80 -0.23
CA ILE A 183 17.25 -6.99 0.99
C ILE A 183 18.63 -6.88 1.61
N LEU A 184 19.31 -8.01 1.85
CA LEU A 184 20.64 -8.05 2.44
C LEU A 184 21.66 -7.21 1.66
N LYS A 185 21.66 -7.33 0.32
CA LYS A 185 22.55 -6.55 -0.54
C LYS A 185 22.33 -5.05 -0.40
N ILE A 186 21.08 -4.59 -0.34
CA ILE A 186 20.77 -3.17 -0.15
C ILE A 186 21.24 -2.71 1.22
N LEU A 187 20.94 -3.46 2.29
CA LEU A 187 21.34 -3.12 3.66
C LEU A 187 22.86 -3.03 3.82
N ARG A 188 23.61 -3.98 3.25
CA ARG A 188 25.09 -3.94 3.24
C ARG A 188 25.63 -2.70 2.53
N ALA A 189 25.11 -2.38 1.35
CA ALA A 189 25.50 -1.17 0.61
C ALA A 189 25.13 0.11 1.38
N ALA A 190 24.02 0.09 2.11
CA ALA A 190 23.55 1.24 2.87
C ALA A 190 24.40 1.57 4.10
N LYS A 191 25.21 0.62 4.60
CA LYS A 191 26.24 0.88 5.63
C LYS A 191 27.31 1.86 5.14
N GLU A 192 27.66 1.79 3.87
CA GLU A 192 28.65 2.68 3.25
C GLU A 192 28.01 3.98 2.76
N ASN A 193 26.74 3.91 2.31
CA ASN A 193 26.02 5.05 1.75
C ASN A 193 24.54 5.02 2.09
N SER A 194 24.11 5.87 3.03
CA SER A 194 22.71 5.96 3.49
C SER A 194 21.70 6.29 2.39
N ARG A 195 22.14 6.83 1.24
CA ARG A 195 21.27 7.07 0.08
C ARG A 195 20.77 5.78 -0.56
N GLU A 196 21.41 4.64 -0.28
CA GLU A 196 20.92 3.33 -0.73
C GLU A 196 19.55 2.97 -0.13
N TYR A 197 19.10 3.61 0.96
CA TYR A 197 17.76 3.42 1.49
C TYR A 197 16.64 4.12 0.70
N ARG A 198 16.99 4.93 -0.32
CA ARG A 198 16.05 5.81 -1.05
C ARG A 198 15.66 5.26 -2.43
N GLY A 199 14.62 5.83 -3.02
CA GLY A 199 14.19 5.52 -4.39
C GLY A 199 13.67 4.08 -4.56
N ASN A 200 14.12 3.38 -5.60
CA ASN A 200 13.66 2.01 -5.86
C ASN A 200 14.07 1.02 -4.78
N ASN A 201 15.23 1.21 -4.15
CA ASN A 201 15.64 0.38 -3.01
C ASN A 201 14.68 0.53 -1.83
N CYS A 202 14.19 1.75 -1.57
CA CYS A 202 13.15 2.01 -0.57
C CYS A 202 11.89 1.18 -0.81
N LYS A 203 11.50 0.97 -2.09
CA LYS A 203 10.36 0.12 -2.47
C LYS A 203 10.66 -1.36 -2.23
N THR A 204 11.87 -1.82 -2.57
CA THR A 204 12.30 -3.19 -2.28
C THR A 204 12.33 -3.48 -0.78
N LEU A 205 12.69 -2.49 0.03
CA LEU A 205 12.73 -2.59 1.48
C LEU A 205 11.37 -2.31 2.15
N GLY A 206 10.27 -2.18 1.40
CA GLY A 206 8.98 -1.71 1.94
C GLY A 206 8.50 -2.49 3.16
N ASP A 207 8.52 -3.82 3.08
CA ASP A 207 8.12 -4.69 4.20
C ASP A 207 9.03 -4.51 5.42
N THR A 208 10.32 -4.26 5.20
CA THR A 208 11.28 -3.94 6.27
C THR A 208 10.98 -2.58 6.90
N VAL A 209 10.70 -1.57 6.09
CA VAL A 209 10.35 -0.22 6.57
C VAL A 209 9.10 -0.25 7.44
N ILE A 210 8.06 -0.95 6.97
CA ILE A 210 6.80 -1.14 7.71
C ILE A 210 7.06 -1.83 9.06
N SER A 211 7.86 -2.91 9.04
CA SER A 211 8.23 -3.65 10.25
C SER A 211 9.04 -2.79 11.24
N LEU A 212 9.98 -1.99 10.74
CA LEU A 212 10.78 -1.10 11.57
C LEU A 212 9.93 0.03 12.18
N GLU A 213 9.00 0.63 11.43
CA GLU A 213 8.09 1.63 12.00
C GLU A 213 7.25 1.04 13.14
N ALA A 214 6.74 -0.19 12.99
CA ALA A 214 6.04 -0.87 14.08
C ALA A 214 6.94 -1.11 15.30
N LYS A 215 8.15 -1.64 15.07
CA LYS A 215 9.12 -1.95 16.13
C LYS A 215 9.60 -0.71 16.89
N LYS A 216 9.70 0.43 16.20
CA LYS A 216 10.15 1.71 16.75
C LYS A 216 9.02 2.63 17.18
N SER A 217 7.78 2.17 17.11
CA SER A 217 6.64 2.90 17.65
C SER A 217 6.63 2.83 19.19
N GLU A 218 5.91 3.75 19.83
CA GLU A 218 5.66 3.69 21.27
C GLU A 218 4.59 2.66 21.65
N TYR A 219 3.94 2.06 20.65
CA TYR A 219 2.87 1.09 20.81
C TYR A 219 3.40 -0.34 20.71
N GLU A 220 2.73 -1.26 21.40
CA GLU A 220 3.04 -2.69 21.30
C GLU A 220 2.28 -3.32 20.12
N LEU A 221 2.90 -3.22 18.94
CA LEU A 221 2.26 -3.58 17.66
C LEU A 221 2.71 -4.95 17.13
N ARG A 222 1.77 -5.62 16.46
CA ARG A 222 2.02 -6.78 15.60
C ARG A 222 1.80 -6.38 14.15
N ILE A 223 2.49 -7.04 13.23
CA ILE A 223 2.25 -6.82 11.80
C ILE A 223 1.07 -7.67 11.35
N CYS A 224 0.12 -7.06 10.64
CA CYS A 224 -0.91 -7.77 9.89
C CYS A 224 -0.57 -7.73 8.40
N SER A 225 -0.23 -8.88 7.81
CA SER A 225 0.06 -9.00 6.38
C SER A 225 -0.30 -10.38 5.85
N SER A 226 -0.83 -10.45 4.63
CA SER A 226 -0.98 -11.71 3.90
C SER A 226 0.34 -12.19 3.26
N ASN A 227 1.36 -11.33 3.16
CA ASN A 227 2.65 -11.64 2.53
C ASN A 227 3.62 -12.29 3.53
N ARG A 228 3.27 -13.49 4.01
CA ARG A 228 4.06 -14.20 5.02
C ARG A 228 5.51 -14.44 4.60
N LYS A 229 5.75 -14.71 3.32
CA LYS A 229 7.08 -15.03 2.82
C LYS A 229 8.09 -13.91 3.08
N ASP A 230 7.67 -12.67 2.87
CA ASP A 230 8.57 -11.53 2.96
C ASP A 230 8.58 -10.94 4.39
N PHE A 231 7.44 -10.90 5.07
CA PHE A 231 7.36 -10.37 6.45
C PHE A 231 7.87 -11.31 7.53
N GLN A 232 7.70 -12.63 7.40
CA GLN A 232 8.02 -13.58 8.47
C GLN A 232 9.50 -13.54 8.87
N PRO A 233 10.47 -13.59 7.93
CA PRO A 233 11.89 -13.51 8.28
C PRO A 233 12.25 -12.19 8.96
N ILE A 234 11.67 -11.07 8.49
CA ILE A 234 11.89 -9.74 9.08
C ILE A 234 11.37 -9.68 10.51
N CYS A 235 10.12 -10.11 10.72
CA CYS A 235 9.49 -10.10 12.02
C CYS A 235 10.24 -10.98 13.03
N GLN A 236 10.67 -12.17 12.62
CA GLN A 236 11.47 -13.06 13.47
C GLN A 236 12.82 -12.44 13.85
N ALA A 237 13.52 -11.83 12.90
CA ALA A 237 14.82 -11.22 13.15
C ALA A 237 14.75 -10.11 14.20
N ILE A 238 13.71 -9.27 14.17
CA ILE A 238 13.59 -8.09 15.04
C ILE A 238 12.63 -8.29 16.23
N GLY A 239 12.11 -9.51 16.41
CA GLY A 239 11.21 -9.86 17.50
C GLY A 239 9.84 -9.18 17.43
N LEU A 240 9.23 -9.14 16.25
CA LEU A 240 7.81 -8.81 16.04
C LEU A 240 6.99 -10.07 15.80
N GLN A 241 5.69 -10.00 16.11
CA GLN A 241 4.75 -11.04 15.73
C GLN A 241 4.07 -10.68 14.41
N LEU A 242 3.97 -11.67 13.52
CA LEU A 242 3.19 -11.60 12.29
C LEU A 242 1.85 -12.31 12.48
N VAL A 243 0.78 -11.62 12.11
CA VAL A 243 -0.58 -12.14 12.00
C VAL A 243 -1.00 -12.02 10.53
N ALA A 244 -1.74 -13.00 10.03
CA ALA A 244 -2.16 -12.99 8.62
C ALA A 244 -3.57 -13.55 8.47
N PRO A 245 -4.43 -12.93 7.63
CA PRO A 245 -5.74 -13.48 7.28
C PRO A 245 -5.60 -14.83 6.59
N ASP A 246 -6.56 -15.71 6.85
CA ASP A 246 -6.66 -16.99 6.18
C ASP A 246 -7.44 -16.83 4.88
N TYR A 247 -6.71 -16.86 3.76
CA TYR A 247 -7.29 -16.83 2.42
C TYR A 247 -7.47 -18.24 1.82
N SER A 248 -7.26 -19.31 2.57
CA SER A 248 -7.24 -20.69 2.06
C SER A 248 -8.59 -21.22 1.58
N GLY A 249 -9.71 -20.56 1.94
CA GLY A 249 -11.03 -20.82 1.35
C GLY A 249 -11.19 -20.42 -0.13
N ASN A 250 -10.15 -19.84 -0.74
CA ASN A 250 -10.17 -19.29 -2.11
C ASN A 250 -9.51 -20.21 -3.16
N LYS A 251 -9.71 -21.53 -3.07
CA LYS A 251 -9.33 -22.47 -4.13
C LYS A 251 -10.54 -22.97 -4.90
#